data_AF-A0A2T4WGI9-F1
#
_entry.id   AF-A0A2T4WGI9-F1
#
_cell.length_a   1.000
_cell.length_b   1.000
_cell.length_c   1.000
_cell.angle_alpha   90.00
_cell.angle_beta   90.00
_cell.angle_gamma   90.00
#
_symmetry.space_group_name_H-M   'P 1'
#
loop_
_entity.id
_entity.type
_entity.pdbx_description
1 polymer ?
#
loop_
_entity_poly.entity_id
_entity_poly.type
_entity_poly.pdbx_seq_one_letter_code
_entity_poly.pdbx_strand_id
1 'polypeptide(L)'
;MTSHKKYLGLALLLAFSAFAQVDTSNIQMFETLDEVEIDRDPGVRLSKKSVLSKELISEVELRKAACCDLSESFETNASISASFTDAVTGTRQIRLLGL
;
A
#
# COMPACT_ATOMS: atom_id res chain seq x y z
N MET A 1 -34.85 -16.31 -70.25
CA MET A 1 -35.59 -16.32 -68.97
C MET A 1 -34.90 -17.18 -67.89
N THR A 2 -33.56 -17.09 -67.75
CA THR A 2 -32.75 -18.03 -66.92
C THR A 2 -31.79 -17.33 -65.94
N SER A 3 -31.67 -16.00 -65.96
CA SER A 3 -30.76 -15.25 -65.09
C SER A 3 -31.31 -15.07 -63.66
N HIS A 4 -32.61 -14.82 -63.50
CA HIS A 4 -33.24 -14.63 -62.18
C HIS A 4 -33.05 -15.80 -61.21
N LYS A 5 -33.02 -17.03 -61.72
CA LYS A 5 -32.88 -18.24 -60.89
C LYS A 5 -31.46 -18.41 -60.34
N LYS A 6 -30.43 -17.83 -60.97
CA LYS A 6 -29.04 -17.87 -60.50
C LYS A 6 -28.79 -16.87 -59.37
N TYR A 7 -29.35 -15.66 -59.48
CA TYR A 7 -29.26 -14.63 -58.44
C TYR A 7 -30.06 -14.98 -57.18
N LEU A 8 -31.18 -15.69 -57.34
CA LEU A 8 -31.96 -16.21 -56.20
C LEU A 8 -31.15 -17.23 -55.36
N GLY A 9 -30.33 -18.06 -56.01
CA GLY A 9 -29.47 -19.03 -55.31
C GLY A 9 -28.28 -18.37 -54.58
N LEU A 10 -27.69 -17.33 -55.18
CA LEU A 10 -26.59 -16.58 -54.55
C LEU A 10 -27.05 -15.75 -53.34
N ALA A 11 -28.26 -15.19 -53.40
CA ALA A 11 -28.86 -14.45 -52.28
C ALA A 11 -29.16 -15.35 -51.07
N LEU A 12 -29.49 -16.62 -51.30
CA LEU A 12 -29.82 -17.58 -50.24
C LEU A 12 -28.58 -18.03 -49.44
N LEU A 13 -27.41 -18.10 -50.08
CA LEU A 13 -26.15 -18.48 -49.42
C LEU A 13 -25.58 -17.36 -48.53
N LEU A 14 -25.80 -16.09 -48.89
CA LEU A 14 -25.38 -14.95 -48.07
C LEU A 14 -26.27 -14.74 -46.82
N ALA A 15 -27.50 -15.25 -46.81
CA ALA A 15 -28.40 -15.16 -45.67
C ALA A 15 -28.08 -16.17 -44.55
N PHE A 16 -27.33 -17.23 -44.85
CA PHE A 16 -27.07 -18.30 -43.89
C PHE A 16 -25.99 -17.93 -42.84
N SER A 17 -25.12 -16.96 -43.13
CA SER A 17 -24.06 -16.51 -42.19
C SER A 17 -24.54 -15.51 -41.14
N ALA A 18 -25.84 -15.17 -41.08
CA ALA A 18 -26.37 -14.14 -40.18
C ALA A 18 -26.96 -14.66 -38.85
N PHE A 19 -27.03 -15.97 -38.62
CA PHE A 19 -27.66 -16.55 -37.41
C PHE A 19 -26.68 -17.28 -36.47
N ALA A 20 -25.47 -16.76 -36.28
CA ALA A 20 -24.62 -17.15 -35.16
C ALA A 20 -24.67 -16.05 -34.09
N GLN A 21 -25.69 -16.05 -33.23
CA GLN A 21 -25.72 -15.22 -32.02
C GLN A 21 -25.48 -16.11 -30.79
N VAL A 22 -24.34 -15.90 -30.13
CA VAL A 22 -24.00 -16.46 -28.81
C VAL A 22 -24.49 -15.45 -27.77
N ASP A 23 -25.44 -15.85 -26.93
CA ASP A 23 -25.93 -15.02 -25.82
C ASP A 23 -25.01 -15.19 -24.60
N THR A 24 -24.26 -14.14 -24.26
CA THR A 24 -23.48 -14.06 -23.02
C THR A 24 -23.84 -12.77 -22.29
N SER A 25 -25.12 -12.62 -21.95
CA SER A 25 -25.66 -11.38 -21.39
C SER A 25 -26.04 -11.47 -19.90
N ASN A 26 -25.65 -12.51 -19.16
CA ASN A 26 -25.90 -12.52 -17.71
C ASN A 26 -25.07 -13.50 -16.86
N ILE A 27 -23.76 -13.28 -16.74
CA ILE A 27 -23.01 -13.79 -15.58
C ILE A 27 -22.29 -12.61 -14.94
N GLN A 28 -22.92 -11.98 -13.96
CA GLN A 28 -22.19 -11.22 -12.95
C GLN A 28 -22.41 -11.91 -11.60
N MET A 29 -21.38 -12.60 -11.13
CA MET A 29 -21.38 -13.17 -9.80
C MET A 29 -19.98 -13.00 -9.17
N PHE A 30 -20.01 -12.34 -8.00
CA PHE A 30 -18.95 -12.11 -7.02
C PHE A 30 -17.90 -11.03 -7.34
N GLU A 31 -18.17 -9.82 -6.85
CA GLU A 31 -17.08 -8.91 -6.45
C GLU A 31 -16.50 -9.48 -5.14
N THR A 32 -15.30 -10.03 -5.20
CA THR A 32 -14.56 -10.49 -4.04
C THR A 32 -13.94 -9.29 -3.35
N LEU A 33 -14.17 -9.14 -2.04
CA LEU A 33 -13.53 -8.07 -1.27
C LEU A 33 -12.01 -8.29 -1.24
N ASP A 34 -11.27 -7.21 -1.38
CA ASP A 34 -9.82 -7.23 -1.25
C ASP A 34 -9.43 -7.57 0.21
N GLU A 35 -8.44 -8.43 0.37
CA GLU A 35 -7.85 -8.74 1.67
C GLU A 35 -7.11 -7.51 2.19
N VAL A 36 -7.41 -7.11 3.43
CA VAL A 36 -6.70 -6.02 4.10
C VAL A 36 -5.49 -6.59 4.82
N GLU A 37 -4.30 -6.28 4.31
CA GLU A 37 -3.05 -6.59 5.01
C GLU A 37 -2.84 -5.58 6.16
N ILE A 38 -2.90 -6.07 7.39
CA ILE A 38 -2.56 -5.28 8.58
C ILE A 38 -1.10 -5.56 8.94
N ASP A 39 -0.20 -4.68 8.53
CA ASP A 39 1.18 -4.71 9.00
C ASP A 39 1.32 -3.97 10.33
N ARG A 40 2.15 -4.49 11.23
CA ARG A 40 2.48 -3.81 12.47
C ARG A 40 3.66 -2.89 12.21
N ASP A 41 3.50 -1.61 12.49
CA ASP A 41 4.65 -0.70 12.47
C ASP A 41 5.62 -1.05 13.62
N PRO A 42 6.87 -1.46 13.32
CA PRO A 42 7.85 -1.82 14.34
C PRO A 42 8.32 -0.61 15.17
N GLY A 43 7.98 0.62 14.79
CA GLY A 43 8.37 1.85 15.50
C GLY A 43 9.73 2.38 15.04
N VAL A 44 10.75 1.53 14.92
CA VAL A 44 12.08 1.90 14.43
C VAL A 44 12.46 1.09 13.21
N ARG A 45 12.94 1.76 12.16
CA ARG A 45 13.37 1.12 10.91
C ARG A 45 14.73 1.65 10.45
N LEU A 46 15.69 0.75 10.24
CA LEU A 46 16.97 1.09 9.62
C LEU A 46 16.83 1.19 8.10
N SER A 47 17.31 2.28 7.54
CA SER A 47 17.38 2.48 6.08
C SER A 47 18.51 1.65 5.49
N LYS A 48 18.18 0.56 4.79
CA LYS A 48 19.16 -0.28 4.07
C LYS A 48 19.68 0.33 2.78
N LYS A 49 19.08 1.44 2.31
CA LYS A 49 19.43 2.11 1.04
C LYS A 49 20.41 3.28 1.22
N SER A 50 20.63 3.72 2.45
CA SER A 50 21.55 4.83 2.75
C SER A 50 22.94 4.31 3.07
N VAL A 51 23.97 5.05 2.63
CA VAL A 51 25.37 4.78 2.98
C VAL A 51 25.65 5.16 4.45
N LEU A 52 24.91 6.15 4.96
CA LEU A 52 24.97 6.57 6.36
C LEU A 52 24.00 5.75 7.23
N SER A 53 24.32 5.60 8.52
CA SER A 53 23.39 5.06 9.50
C SER A 53 22.20 5.99 9.64
N LYS A 54 21.05 5.54 9.14
CA LYS A 54 19.80 6.31 9.17
C LYS A 54 18.70 5.42 9.74
N GLU A 55 18.17 5.85 10.86
CA GLU A 55 17.01 5.24 11.51
C GLU A 55 15.78 6.12 11.26
N LEU A 56 14.67 5.51 10.89
CA LEU A 56 13.36 6.15 10.85
C LEU A 56 12.63 5.74 12.12
N ILE A 57 12.24 6.74 12.91
CA ILE A 57 11.46 6.58 14.13
C ILE A 57 10.05 7.06 13.82
N SER A 58 9.08 6.15 13.90
CA SER A 58 7.68 6.43 13.63
C SER A 58 6.94 6.91 14.86
N GLU A 59 5.71 7.39 14.68
CA GLU A 59 4.84 7.83 15.78
C GLU A 59 4.61 6.73 16.82
N VAL A 60 4.57 5.47 16.40
CA VAL A 60 4.41 4.33 17.31
C VAL A 60 5.55 4.28 18.32
N GLU A 61 6.78 4.57 17.89
CA GLU A 61 7.93 4.65 18.79
C GLU A 61 7.90 5.92 19.64
N LEU A 62 7.58 7.07 19.04
CA LEU A 62 7.51 8.34 19.78
C LEU A 62 6.47 8.33 20.90
N ARG A 63 5.40 7.54 20.75
CA ARG A 63 4.37 7.39 21.78
C ARG A 63 4.77 6.41 22.89
N LYS A 64 5.81 5.60 22.71
CA LYS A 64 6.33 4.78 23.80
C LYS A 64 6.91 5.73 24.85
N ALA A 65 6.52 5.57 26.11
CA ALA A 65 7.05 6.30 27.27
C ALA A 65 6.90 7.84 27.32
N ALA A 66 6.55 8.54 26.23
CA ALA A 66 6.24 9.98 26.28
C ALA A 66 4.98 10.27 27.10
N CYS A 67 5.16 10.89 28.27
CA CYS A 67 4.05 11.32 29.11
C CYS A 67 3.84 12.83 28.98
N CYS A 68 4.92 13.60 28.99
CA CYS A 68 4.88 15.06 28.92
C CYS A 68 6.02 15.67 28.10
N ASP A 69 7.07 14.90 27.78
CA ASP A 69 8.24 15.36 27.05
C ASP A 69 8.66 14.33 26.00
N LEU A 70 8.97 14.78 24.79
CA LEU A 70 9.37 13.91 23.68
C LEU A 70 10.69 13.17 23.94
N SER A 71 11.53 13.68 24.83
CA SER A 71 12.78 13.01 25.19
C SER A 71 12.56 11.73 26.00
N GLU A 72 11.41 11.60 26.67
CA GLU A 72 11.01 10.38 27.40
C GLU A 72 10.79 9.22 26.42
N SER A 73 10.45 9.51 25.15
CA SER A 73 10.31 8.49 24.11
C SER A 73 11.60 7.75 23.78
N PHE A 74 12.75 8.31 24.13
CA PHE A 74 14.05 7.78 23.72
C PHE A 74 14.78 7.03 24.85
N GLU A 75 14.21 6.89 26.04
CA GLU A 75 14.85 6.17 27.15
C GLU A 75 15.14 4.69 26.82
N THR A 76 14.32 4.07 25.96
CA THR A 76 14.48 2.67 25.54
C THR A 76 15.16 2.51 24.18
N ASN A 77 15.66 3.59 23.58
CA ASN A 77 16.32 3.54 22.27
C ASN A 77 17.85 3.30 22.44
N ALA A 78 18.42 2.41 21.63
CA ALA A 78 19.85 2.07 21.73
C ALA A 78 20.77 3.12 21.07
N SER A 79 20.26 3.88 20.11
CA SER A 79 21.01 4.83 19.28
C SER A 79 20.86 6.28 19.75
N ILE A 80 19.88 6.55 20.62
CA ILE A 80 19.54 7.88 21.12
C ILE A 80 19.54 7.84 22.65
N SER A 81 20.21 8.79 23.29
CA SER A 81 20.15 8.98 24.73
C SER A 81 19.64 10.37 25.09
N ALA A 82 18.69 10.46 26.00
CA ALA A 82 18.23 11.71 26.58
C ALA A 82 18.77 11.86 28.00
N SER A 83 19.34 13.02 28.33
CA SER A 83 19.82 13.31 29.69
C SER A 83 19.47 14.73 30.11
N PHE A 84 19.31 14.96 31.41
CA PHE A 84 19.07 16.28 31.95
C PHE A 84 20.32 17.15 31.78
N THR A 85 20.17 18.26 31.07
CA THR A 85 21.20 19.32 31.08
C THR A 85 21.00 20.28 32.23
N ASP A 86 19.76 20.42 32.70
CA ASP A 86 19.42 21.20 33.88
C ASP A 86 18.20 20.57 34.59
N ALA A 87 18.43 20.02 35.78
CA ALA A 87 17.40 19.36 36.56
C ALA A 87 16.41 20.33 37.22
N VAL A 88 16.74 21.63 37.33
CA VAL A 88 15.86 22.64 37.96
C VAL A 88 14.79 23.12 36.97
N THR A 89 15.18 23.35 35.72
CA THR A 89 14.23 23.71 34.65
C THR A 89 13.60 22.48 33.98
N GLY A 90 14.12 21.28 34.26
CA GLY A 90 13.65 20.04 33.64
C GLY A 90 14.12 19.87 32.18
N THR A 91 15.06 20.71 31.72
CA THR A 91 15.53 20.69 30.34
C THR A 91 16.39 19.44 30.09
N ARG A 92 16.03 18.69 29.05
CA ARG A 92 16.75 17.49 28.60
C ARG A 92 17.40 17.74 27.24
N GLN A 93 18.59 17.18 27.05
CA GLN A 93 19.30 17.17 25.79
C GLN A 93 19.27 15.76 25.21
N ILE A 94 18.85 15.68 23.95
CA ILE A 94 18.90 14.45 23.16
C ILE A 94 20.27 14.39 22.48
N ARG A 95 20.94 13.26 22.65
CA ARG A 95 22.25 12.93 22.08
C ARG A 95 22.11 11.71 21.20
N LEU A 96 22.85 11.73 20.10
CA LEU A 96 22.84 10.63 19.13
C LEU A 96 24.17 9.90 19.22
N LEU A 97 24.12 8.57 19.35
CA LEU A 97 25.31 7.72 19.44
C LEU A 97 26.26 8.08 20.61
N GLY A 98 25.74 8.74 21.65
CA GLY A 98 26.50 9.12 22.84
C GLY A 98 27.41 10.36 22.69
N LEU A 99 27.30 11.08 21.57
CA LEU A 99 27.98 12.35 21.32
C LEU A 99 26.99 13.51 21.51
#